data_AF-A0A367HKR1-F1
#
_entry.id   AF-A0A367HKR1-F1
#
_cell.length_a   1.000
_cell.length_b   1.000
_cell.length_c   1.000
_cell.angle_alpha   90.00
_cell.angle_beta   90.00
_cell.angle_gamma   90.00
#
_symmetry.space_group_name_H-M   'P 1'
#
loop_
_entity.id
_entity.type
_entity.pdbx_description
1 polymer ?
#
loop_
_entity_poly.entity_id
_entity_poly.type
_entity_poly.pdbx_seq_one_letter_code
_entity_poly.pdbx_strand_id
1 'polypeptide(L)' 'MSVDPSDPETFQEVDDESAELSGETNEADAAEQHTDVRQDRDEPLSRVDPEVANEADAVEQARVVALDEDDYR' A
#
# COMPACT_ATOMS: atom_id res chain seq x y z
N MET A 1 13.64 23.86 -12.87
CA MET A 1 12.76 23.22 -13.87
C MET A 1 12.07 22.06 -13.20
N SER A 2 10.79 21.83 -13.47
CA SER A 2 10.06 20.66 -12.99
C SER A 2 10.19 19.53 -14.00
N VAL A 3 10.50 18.33 -13.53
CA VAL A 3 10.49 17.12 -14.34
C VAL A 3 9.04 16.62 -14.44
N ASP A 4 8.65 16.09 -15.59
CA ASP A 4 7.33 15.44 -15.77
C ASP A 4 7.42 13.99 -15.28
N PRO A 5 6.69 13.61 -14.21
CA PRO A 5 6.73 12.25 -13.67
C PRO A 5 6.14 11.19 -14.61
N SER A 6 5.45 11.59 -15.68
CA SER A 6 4.87 10.67 -16.67
C SER A 6 5.80 10.39 -17.86
N ASP A 7 6.90 11.13 -18.00
CA ASP A 7 7.86 10.97 -19.09
C ASP A 7 8.87 9.85 -18.75
N PRO A 8 8.84 8.70 -19.46
CA PRO A 8 9.68 7.55 -19.14
C PRO A 8 11.18 7.83 -19.30
N GLU A 9 11.56 8.78 -20.16
CA GLU A 9 12.96 9.16 -20.40
C GLU A 9 13.58 9.91 -19.20
N THR A 10 12.76 10.27 -18.20
CA THR A 10 13.22 10.91 -16.96
C THR A 10 13.74 9.90 -15.94
N PHE A 11 13.46 8.61 -16.13
CA PHE A 11 13.94 7.53 -15.27
C PHE A 11 15.22 6.92 -15.86
N GLN A 12 16.18 6.63 -14.99
CA GLN A 12 17.44 6.02 -15.40
C GLN A 12 17.26 4.49 -15.42
N GLU A 13 17.51 3.83 -16.56
CA GLU A 13 17.48 2.37 -16.66
C GLU A 13 18.58 1.77 -15.76
N VAL A 14 18.15 1.02 -14.75
CA VAL A 14 19.02 0.20 -13.89
C VAL A 14 18.92 -1.25 -14.37
N ASP A 15 20.05 -1.84 -14.78
CA ASP A 15 20.12 -3.26 -15.13
C ASP A 15 19.73 -4.11 -13.90
N ASP A 16 18.68 -4.93 -14.04
CA ASP A 16 18.10 -5.81 -12.99
C ASP A 16 19.13 -6.70 -12.28
N GLU A 17 20.27 -7.04 -12.91
CA GLU A 17 21.35 -7.81 -12.27
C GLU A 17 22.10 -7.04 -11.16
N SER A 18 21.94 -5.71 -11.08
CA SER A 18 22.59 -4.84 -10.09
C SER A 18 21.67 -4.38 -8.96
N ALA A 19 20.40 -4.80 -8.95
CA ALA A 19 19.53 -4.67 -7.79
C ALA A 19 19.94 -5.69 -6.70
N GLU A 20 21.22 -5.71 -6.32
CA GLU A 20 21.59 -6.15 -4.99
C GLU A 20 20.69 -5.35 -4.05
N LEU A 21 19.84 -6.02 -3.25
CA LEU A 21 19.07 -5.41 -2.18
C LEU A 21 20.00 -4.41 -1.50
N SER A 22 19.82 -3.11 -1.74
CA SER A 22 20.82 -2.16 -1.29
C SER A 22 20.89 -2.35 0.22
N GLY A 23 22.10 -2.53 0.76
CA GLY A 23 22.28 -2.78 2.20
C GLY A 23 21.74 -1.68 3.11
N GLU A 24 21.08 -0.67 2.54
CA GLU A 24 20.34 0.41 3.18
C GLU A 24 18.90 0.01 3.57
N THR A 25 18.35 -1.09 3.04
CA THR A 25 17.04 -1.61 3.46
C THR A 25 17.23 -2.71 4.50
N ASN A 26 16.60 -2.59 5.66
CA ASN A 26 16.61 -3.64 6.67
C ASN A 26 16.03 -4.94 6.09
N GLU A 27 16.61 -6.10 6.42
CA GLU A 27 16.11 -7.40 5.96
C GLU A 27 14.64 -7.64 6.32
N ALA A 28 14.19 -7.14 7.48
CA ALA A 28 12.78 -7.20 7.89
C ALA A 28 11.89 -6.36 6.95
N ASP A 29 12.29 -5.12 6.68
CA ASP A 29 11.55 -4.22 5.79
C ASP A 29 11.49 -4.78 4.36
N ALA A 30 12.58 -5.36 3.86
CA ALA A 30 12.62 -6.00 2.55
C ALA A 30 11.68 -7.22 2.49
N ALA A 31 11.65 -8.05 3.55
CA ALA A 31 10.74 -9.18 3.63
C ALA A 31 9.26 -8.74 3.62
N GLU A 32 8.92 -7.67 4.33
CA GLU A 32 7.57 -7.08 4.30
C GLU A 32 7.22 -6.57 2.90
N GLN A 33 8.12 -5.84 2.23
CA GLN A 33 7.91 -5.26 0.90
C GLN A 33 7.70 -6.30 -0.21
N HIS A 34 8.28 -7.50 -0.05
CA HIS A 34 8.12 -8.61 -0.99
C HIS A 34 6.94 -9.53 -0.65
N THR A 35 6.18 -9.24 0.40
CA THR A 35 4.98 -10.00 0.75
C THR A 35 3.80 -9.60 -0.13
N ASP A 36 2.96 -10.57 -0.50
CA ASP A 36 1.73 -10.30 -1.23
C ASP A 36 0.83 -9.35 -0.44
N VAL A 37 0.33 -8.30 -1.10
CA VAL A 37 -0.64 -7.39 -0.50
C VAL A 37 -1.92 -8.18 -0.19
N ARG A 38 -2.34 -8.18 1.07
CA ARG A 38 -3.60 -8.82 1.49
C ARG A 38 -4.76 -8.15 0.77
N GLN A 39 -5.49 -8.92 -0.03
CA GLN A 39 -6.68 -8.45 -0.76
C GLN A 39 -7.94 -8.50 0.12
N ASP A 40 -7.81 -8.16 1.41
CA ASP A 40 -8.97 -8.10 2.29
C ASP A 40 -9.91 -7.03 1.75
N ARG A 41 -11.10 -7.45 1.33
CA ARG A 41 -12.10 -6.56 0.77
C ARG A 41 -12.70 -5.73 1.88
N ASP A 42 -12.97 -4.46 1.58
CA ASP A 42 -13.75 -3.59 2.46
C ASP A 42 -15.07 -4.25 2.86
N GLU A 43 -15.53 -3.96 4.07
CA GLU A 43 -16.84 -4.40 4.53
C GLU A 43 -17.89 -3.74 3.64
N PRO A 44 -18.97 -4.44 3.29
CA PRO A 44 -20.08 -3.80 2.60
C PRO A 44 -20.61 -2.64 3.45
N LEU A 45 -20.96 -1.52 2.80
CA LEU A 45 -21.50 -0.27 3.39
C LEU A 45 -22.88 -0.42 4.06
N SER A 46 -23.12 -1.55 4.72
CA SER A 46 -24.34 -1.88 5.46
C SER A 46 -24.43 -1.21 6.83
N ARG A 47 -23.30 -0.69 7.34
CA ARG A 47 -23.18 -0.14 8.69
C ARG A 47 -23.31 1.38 8.77
N VAL A 48 -23.18 2.08 7.64
CA VAL A 48 -23.28 3.53 7.51
C VAL A 48 -24.45 3.85 6.60
N ASP A 49 -25.32 4.77 7.03
CA ASP A 49 -26.38 5.29 6.18
C ASP A 49 -25.77 6.30 5.18
N PRO A 50 -25.86 6.05 3.86
CA PRO A 50 -25.24 6.89 2.84
C PRO A 50 -25.86 8.29 2.71
N GLU A 51 -27.02 8.57 3.32
CA GLU A 51 -27.62 9.91 3.30
C GLU A 51 -27.04 10.84 4.38
N VAL A 52 -26.32 10.30 5.37
CA VAL A 52 -25.79 11.07 6.52
C VAL A 52 -24.27 11.20 6.54
N ALA A 53 -23.56 10.48 5.67
CA ALA A 53 -22.12 10.60 5.49
C ALA A 53 -21.77 10.88 4.03
N ASN A 54 -20.69 11.62 3.79
CA ASN A 54 -20.13 11.73 2.44
C ASN A 54 -19.66 10.33 1.98
N GLU A 55 -19.81 10.02 0.70
CA GLU A 55 -19.36 8.75 0.09
C GLU A 55 -17.91 8.42 0.43
N ALA A 56 -17.00 9.40 0.37
CA ALA A 56 -15.59 9.19 0.68
C ALA A 56 -15.38 8.78 2.14
N ASP A 57 -16.08 9.43 3.07
CA ASP A 57 -16.02 9.10 4.49
C ASP A 57 -16.61 7.72 4.78
N ALA A 58 -17.71 7.37 4.09
CA ALA A 58 -18.38 6.08 4.26
C ALA A 58 -17.48 4.93 3.79
N VAL A 59 -16.81 5.08 2.65
CA VAL A 59 -15.84 4.10 2.13
C VAL A 59 -14.65 3.95 3.09
N GLU A 60 -14.10 5.06 3.61
CA GLU A 60 -13.00 5.01 4.58
C GLU A 60 -13.37 4.21 5.84
N GLN A 61 -14.54 4.48 6.40
CA GLN A 61 -15.01 3.87 7.64
C GLN A 61 -15.37 2.38 7.48
N ALA A 62 -15.58 1.92 6.26
CA ALA A 62 -15.87 0.52 5.95
C ALA A 62 -14.64 -0.30 5.59
N ARG A 63 -13.44 0.32 5.56
CA ARG A 63 -12.21 -0.43 5.31
C ARG A 63 -11.96 -1.44 6.43
N VAL A 64 -11.70 -2.68 6.03
CA VAL A 64 -11.37 -3.75 6.97
C VAL A 64 -9.90 -3.65 7.35
N VAL A 65 -9.64 -3.46 8.64
CA VAL A 65 -8.30 -3.62 9.21
C VAL A 65 -8.22 -5.02 9.79
N ALA A 66 -7.43 -5.88 9.13
CA ALA A 66 -7.12 -7.19 9.69
C ALA A 66 -6.36 -7.00 11.01
N LEU A 67 -6.91 -7.53 12.10
CA LEU A 67 -6.19 -7.60 13.37
C LEU A 67 -5.26 -8.81 13.31
N ASP A 68 -3.95 -8.57 13.35
CA ASP A 68 -2.99 -9.64 13.56
C ASP A 68 -2.82 -9.85 15.08
N GLU A 69 -3.40 -10.95 15.58
CA GLU A 69 -3.34 -11.30 17.00
C GLU A 69 -1.93 -11.71 17.46
N ASP A 70 -1.03 -12.00 16.52
CA ASP A 70 0.37 -12.34 16.81
C ASP A 70 1.28 -11.10 16.96
N ASP A 71 0.84 -9.90 16.54
CA ASP A 71 1.58 -8.62 16.68
C ASP A 71 1.59 -8.07 18.13
N TYR A 72 0.74 -8.60 19.01
CA TYR A 72 0.57 -8.15 20.39
C TYR A 72 1.06 -9.18 21.44
N ARG A 73 2.23 -9.79 21.23
CA ARG A 73 2.87 -10.69 22.23
C ARG A 73 4.17 -10.17 22.82
#